data_AF-A0A8J5CQC9-F1
#
_entry.id   AF-A0A8J5CQC9-F1
#
_cell.length_a   1.000
_cell.length_b   1.000
_cell.length_c   1.000
_cell.angle_alpha   90.00
_cell.angle_beta   90.00
_cell.angle_gamma   90.00
#
_symmetry.space_group_name_H-M   'P 1'
#
loop_
_entity.id
_entity.type
_entity.pdbx_description
1 polymer ?
#
loop_
_entity_poly.entity_id
_entity_poly.type
_entity_poly.pdbx_seq_one_letter_code
_entity_poly.pdbx_strand_id
1 'polypeptide(L)'
;MTTRKQTEVWLLGHSVPTITGAKLPSRGDVLRRFFYAHKEEKKTVQQSAAEAAKEVLDFWTRARIPTIAETSVRRKITGLFDEWKILSKSKNNSGVTPAEKQKTFQESLPDLLDIAHSDALTLMTIPEDKEFLLAQREKGRRGSMAGLDKKLKESVCRRESSLSRSRQQTPKGEEMVELESSSSESSSPANAANTSTSSSDAGVASPPKRLRTRGTKSVLSLISSEPLTELGSVAAKPFELWRLRQDDGTCAERLAILVTGEGVEKLLGVPKLHSGTGDAAATAVFEALQDWGVQERVVTMCFDTTSANTGAINGACTILQQKIGRPLVSLACRHHVHELVLEKAFSTCLGSSSGPEITIFSRFKDYWSYINQSAINPPTNEDLPETLVSKRDDLIQVLRWFESTVPSYAPANDLGFAKDILQYHDESIRKACFTTLSRHFWYLSEDLIGLSLFDSRLPVSDKQAIVQAILYDEGAEEPAKRINLPSSQVPAATLPSFATKNSLRLFEALDIKTDFLSANPRKWQEEESYVEACRRIEGLRVVNDTAERGVALIQSFNLRLTKDEEQRQFLLQVVEAHRHQQPGTSKASLPRPSRPQ
;
A
#
# COMPACT_ATOMS: atom_id res chain seq x y z
N MET A 1 -23.18 -35.74 -7.91
CA MET A 1 -21.80 -35.39 -7.54
C MET A 1 -20.98 -36.67 -7.47
N THR A 2 -20.16 -36.92 -8.49
CA THR A 2 -19.36 -38.14 -8.63
C THR A 2 -18.05 -37.97 -7.86
N THR A 3 -17.92 -38.63 -6.72
CA THR A 3 -16.67 -38.74 -5.96
C THR A 3 -15.60 -39.39 -6.84
N ARG A 4 -14.64 -38.62 -7.36
CA ARG A 4 -13.41 -39.17 -7.95
C ARG A 4 -12.66 -39.91 -6.84
N LYS A 5 -12.51 -41.23 -6.99
CA LYS A 5 -11.68 -42.06 -6.09
C LYS A 5 -10.25 -41.52 -6.10
N GLN A 6 -9.75 -41.06 -4.94
CA GLN A 6 -8.36 -40.61 -4.78
C GLN A 6 -7.40 -41.73 -5.18
N THR A 7 -6.38 -41.42 -5.98
CA THR A 7 -5.47 -42.44 -6.51
C THR A 7 -4.47 -42.86 -5.43
N GLU A 8 -4.46 -44.14 -5.06
CA GLU A 8 -3.47 -44.70 -4.14
C GLU A 8 -2.12 -44.88 -4.84
N VAL A 9 -1.06 -44.37 -4.22
CA VAL A 9 0.31 -44.44 -4.72
C VAL A 9 1.10 -45.42 -3.85
N TRP A 10 1.69 -46.42 -4.50
CA TRP A 10 2.52 -47.44 -3.85
C TRP A 10 3.62 -46.80 -2.97
N LEU A 11 3.72 -47.23 -1.71
CA LEU A 11 4.56 -46.70 -0.61
C LEU A 11 4.17 -45.33 -0.02
N LEU A 12 3.26 -44.58 -0.65
CA LEU A 12 2.96 -43.18 -0.27
C LEU A 12 1.53 -42.94 0.21
N GLY A 13 0.60 -43.86 -0.10
CA GLY A 13 -0.82 -43.74 0.23
C GLY A 13 -1.54 -42.80 -0.76
N HIS A 14 -2.54 -42.05 -0.30
CA HIS A 14 -3.29 -41.14 -1.15
C HIS A 14 -2.50 -39.89 -1.56
N SER A 15 -2.70 -39.45 -2.80
CA SER A 15 -2.19 -38.16 -3.28
C SER A 15 -2.97 -37.00 -2.63
N VAL A 16 -2.35 -35.82 -2.50
CA VAL A 16 -2.96 -34.66 -1.84
C VAL A 16 -2.95 -33.43 -2.75
N PRO A 17 -4.05 -32.66 -2.84
CA PRO A 17 -4.15 -31.48 -3.71
C PRO A 17 -3.23 -30.33 -3.29
N THR A 18 -2.96 -30.20 -2.00
CA THR A 18 -2.11 -29.15 -1.42
C THR A 18 -1.34 -29.70 -0.23
N ILE A 19 -0.10 -29.24 -0.06
CA ILE A 19 0.68 -29.52 1.15
C ILE A 19 0.09 -28.72 2.32
N THR A 20 -0.31 -29.40 3.39
CA THR A 20 -0.87 -28.77 4.60
C THR A 20 -0.12 -29.23 5.84
N GLY A 21 -0.08 -28.39 6.87
CA GLY A 21 0.52 -28.73 8.16
C GLY A 21 1.29 -27.59 8.80
N ALA A 22 1.71 -27.81 10.06
CA ALA A 22 2.44 -26.83 10.87
C ALA A 22 3.96 -27.09 10.90
N LYS A 23 4.49 -27.98 10.04
CA LYS A 23 5.93 -28.33 9.97
C LYS A 23 6.47 -28.05 8.58
N LEU A 24 7.79 -27.97 8.43
CA LEU A 24 8.40 -27.90 7.09
C LEU A 24 8.11 -29.19 6.30
N PRO A 25 7.84 -29.12 4.98
CA PRO A 25 7.40 -30.27 4.18
C PRO A 25 8.38 -31.44 4.21
N SER A 26 7.88 -32.66 4.44
CA SER A 26 8.69 -33.87 4.31
C SER A 26 8.84 -34.32 2.86
N ARG A 27 9.81 -35.21 2.61
CA ARG A 27 9.97 -35.91 1.33
C ARG A 27 8.65 -36.57 0.89
N GLY A 28 7.92 -37.18 1.81
CA GLY A 28 6.61 -37.80 1.58
C GLY A 28 5.50 -36.81 1.24
N ASP A 29 5.40 -35.69 1.96
CA ASP A 29 4.35 -34.67 1.70
C ASP A 29 4.50 -34.07 0.29
N VAL A 30 5.74 -33.77 -0.09
CA VAL A 30 6.06 -33.21 -1.40
C VAL A 30 5.80 -34.22 -2.52
N LEU A 31 6.11 -35.50 -2.28
CA LEU A 31 5.91 -36.55 -3.28
C LEU A 31 4.42 -36.88 -3.46
N ARG A 32 3.59 -36.82 -2.40
CA ARG A 32 2.12 -36.95 -2.52
C ARG A 32 1.51 -35.81 -3.32
N ARG A 33 1.97 -34.57 -3.10
CA ARG A 33 1.54 -33.40 -3.89
C ARG A 33 1.96 -33.50 -5.36
N PHE A 34 3.18 -33.97 -5.61
CA PHE A 34 3.68 -34.24 -6.95
C PHE A 34 2.80 -35.27 -7.68
N PHE A 35 2.43 -36.37 -7.02
CA PHE A 35 1.60 -37.40 -7.63
C PHE A 35 0.16 -36.95 -7.90
N TYR A 36 -0.38 -36.02 -7.11
CA TYR A 36 -1.67 -35.40 -7.41
C TYR A 36 -1.61 -34.64 -8.73
N ALA A 37 -0.60 -33.78 -8.92
CA ALA A 37 -0.38 -33.08 -10.19
C ALA A 37 -0.16 -34.05 -11.36
N HIS A 38 0.65 -35.09 -11.13
CA HIS A 38 1.05 -35.98 -12.22
C HIS A 38 -0.08 -36.95 -12.63
N LYS A 39 -0.80 -37.55 -11.67
CA LYS A 39 -1.81 -38.58 -11.94
C LYS A 39 -3.23 -38.04 -12.04
N GLU A 40 -3.61 -37.06 -11.22
CA GLU A 40 -4.98 -36.56 -11.16
C GLU A 40 -5.19 -35.35 -12.08
N GLU A 41 -4.19 -34.45 -12.16
CA GLU A 41 -4.21 -33.29 -13.05
C GLU A 41 -3.55 -33.54 -14.41
N LYS A 42 -2.98 -34.74 -14.61
CA LYS A 42 -2.35 -35.22 -15.86
C LYS A 42 -1.21 -34.33 -16.37
N LYS A 43 -0.47 -33.68 -15.46
CA LYS A 43 0.67 -32.83 -15.80
C LYS A 43 1.91 -33.65 -16.10
N THR A 44 2.84 -33.09 -16.88
CA THR A 44 4.14 -33.74 -17.12
C THR A 44 4.96 -33.84 -15.82
N VAL A 45 5.99 -34.69 -15.78
CA VAL A 45 6.90 -34.79 -14.63
C VAL A 45 7.52 -33.43 -14.29
N GLN A 46 7.93 -32.66 -15.30
CA GLN A 46 8.53 -31.34 -15.09
C GLN A 46 7.52 -30.31 -14.54
N GLN A 47 6.29 -30.31 -15.06
CA GLN A 47 5.22 -29.44 -14.57
C GLN A 47 4.78 -29.81 -13.14
N SER A 48 4.70 -31.11 -12.85
CA SER A 48 4.33 -31.61 -11.51
C SER A 48 5.39 -31.26 -10.46
N ALA A 49 6.68 -31.35 -10.83
CA ALA A 49 7.78 -30.91 -9.98
C ALA A 49 7.78 -29.39 -9.77
N ALA A 50 7.39 -28.61 -10.79
CA ALA A 50 7.28 -27.16 -10.69
C ALA A 50 6.21 -26.72 -9.67
N GLU A 51 5.05 -27.36 -9.68
CA GLU A 51 3.96 -27.01 -8.75
C GLU A 51 4.24 -27.42 -7.32
N ALA A 52 4.77 -28.63 -7.13
CA ALA A 52 5.22 -29.07 -5.82
C ALA A 52 6.34 -28.15 -5.29
N ALA A 53 7.27 -27.69 -6.15
CA ALA A 53 8.33 -26.77 -5.74
C ALA A 53 7.79 -25.40 -5.29
N LYS A 54 6.77 -24.85 -5.96
CA LYS A 54 6.14 -23.58 -5.57
C LYS A 54 5.53 -23.64 -4.18
N GLU A 55 4.78 -24.71 -3.88
CA GLU A 55 4.18 -24.90 -2.56
C GLU A 55 5.24 -25.11 -1.47
N VAL A 56 6.31 -25.87 -1.77
CA VAL A 56 7.43 -26.03 -0.83
C VAL A 56 8.11 -24.70 -0.56
N LEU A 57 8.42 -23.90 -1.58
CA LEU A 57 9.06 -22.60 -1.38
C LEU A 57 8.21 -21.66 -0.53
N ASP A 58 6.89 -21.69 -0.68
CA ASP A 58 5.97 -20.90 0.14
C ASP A 58 6.04 -21.30 1.63
N PHE A 59 6.06 -22.60 1.94
CA PHE A 59 6.26 -23.10 3.33
C PHE A 59 7.56 -22.60 3.97
N TRP A 60 8.66 -22.62 3.22
CA TRP A 60 9.97 -22.17 3.70
C TRP A 60 10.06 -20.64 3.80
N THR A 61 9.39 -19.91 2.90
CA THR A 61 9.28 -18.44 2.95
C THR A 61 8.51 -18.00 4.18
N ARG A 62 7.41 -18.68 4.53
CA ARG A 62 6.63 -18.43 5.76
C ARG A 62 7.45 -18.66 7.03
N ALA A 63 8.36 -19.63 7.01
CA ALA A 63 9.30 -19.90 8.11
C ALA A 63 10.49 -18.93 8.14
N ARG A 64 10.60 -17.97 7.20
CA ARG A 64 11.69 -16.98 7.08
C ARG A 64 13.09 -17.59 6.93
N ILE A 65 13.17 -18.79 6.35
CA ILE A 65 14.45 -19.51 6.16
C ILE A 65 14.95 -19.27 4.73
N PRO A 66 16.18 -18.77 4.52
CA PRO A 66 16.76 -18.63 3.19
C PRO A 66 16.84 -19.97 2.46
N THR A 67 16.37 -20.04 1.21
CA THR A 67 16.34 -21.28 0.41
C THR A 67 17.29 -21.26 -0.78
N ILE A 68 17.58 -22.44 -1.33
CA ILE A 68 18.22 -22.59 -2.64
C ILE A 68 17.29 -22.17 -3.79
N ALA A 69 17.84 -21.94 -4.98
CA ALA A 69 17.07 -21.59 -6.17
C ALA A 69 16.01 -22.64 -6.55
N GLU A 70 14.87 -22.20 -7.06
CA GLU A 70 13.73 -23.05 -7.44
C GLU A 70 14.12 -24.18 -8.41
N THR A 71 15.03 -23.92 -9.34
CA THR A 71 15.54 -24.93 -10.29
C THR A 71 16.21 -26.11 -9.58
N SER A 72 16.93 -25.86 -8.48
CA SER A 72 17.55 -26.88 -7.65
C SER A 72 16.52 -27.62 -6.78
N VAL A 73 15.48 -26.92 -6.30
CA VAL A 73 14.35 -27.56 -5.59
C VAL A 73 13.62 -28.53 -6.52
N ARG A 74 13.29 -28.09 -7.74
CA ARG A 74 12.68 -28.95 -8.78
C ARG A 74 13.55 -30.18 -9.06
N ARG A 75 14.87 -30.02 -9.17
CA ARG A 75 15.80 -31.14 -9.36
C ARG A 75 15.75 -32.15 -8.20
N LYS A 76 15.68 -31.68 -6.95
CA LYS A 76 15.52 -32.54 -5.76
C LYS A 76 14.21 -33.32 -5.80
N ILE A 77 13.10 -32.69 -6.19
CA ILE A 77 11.78 -33.34 -6.31
C ILE A 77 11.78 -34.38 -7.44
N THR A 78 12.35 -34.05 -8.60
CA THR A 78 12.48 -35.00 -9.72
C THR A 78 13.36 -36.19 -9.34
N GLY A 79 14.49 -35.97 -8.66
CA GLY A 79 15.35 -37.05 -8.19
C GLY A 79 14.65 -38.00 -7.20
N LEU A 80 13.82 -37.43 -6.31
CA LEU A 80 12.94 -38.18 -5.41
C LEU A 80 11.94 -39.07 -6.15
N PHE A 81 11.34 -38.54 -7.21
CA PHE A 81 10.45 -39.29 -8.08
C PHE A 81 11.18 -40.40 -8.85
N ASP A 82 12.39 -40.14 -9.35
CA ASP A 82 13.19 -41.12 -10.09
C ASP A 82 13.64 -42.28 -9.19
N GLU A 83 14.00 -42.00 -7.94
CA GLU A 83 14.29 -43.01 -6.92
C GLU A 83 13.07 -43.92 -6.67
N TRP A 84 11.90 -43.33 -6.45
CA TRP A 84 10.65 -44.07 -6.33
C TRP A 84 10.33 -44.88 -7.61
N LYS A 85 10.56 -44.30 -8.78
CA LYS A 85 10.29 -44.94 -10.08
C LYS A 85 11.16 -46.18 -10.27
N ILE A 86 12.44 -46.13 -9.88
CA ILE A 86 13.33 -47.30 -9.92
C ILE A 86 12.82 -48.39 -8.97
N LEU A 87 12.46 -48.04 -7.74
CA LEU A 87 11.96 -49.00 -6.74
C LEU A 87 10.62 -49.63 -7.14
N SER A 88 9.75 -48.87 -7.82
CA SER A 88 8.46 -49.39 -8.29
C SER A 88 8.59 -50.50 -9.34
N LYS A 89 9.71 -50.55 -10.08
CA LYS A 89 9.99 -51.60 -11.06
C LYS A 89 10.38 -52.93 -10.41
N SER A 90 10.88 -52.91 -9.18
CA SER A 90 11.27 -54.11 -8.42
C SER A 90 10.22 -54.56 -7.40
N LYS A 91 8.97 -54.08 -7.50
CA LYS A 91 7.87 -54.33 -6.53
C LYS A 91 7.60 -55.82 -6.25
N ASN A 92 7.89 -56.71 -7.20
CA ASN A 92 7.64 -58.16 -7.10
C ASN A 92 8.91 -58.99 -6.83
N ASN A 93 10.06 -58.35 -6.61
CA ASN A 93 11.35 -59.02 -6.51
C ASN A 93 11.76 -59.18 -5.03
N SER A 94 11.66 -60.39 -4.50
CA SER A 94 11.83 -60.74 -3.07
C SER A 94 13.29 -60.92 -2.62
N GLY A 95 14.26 -60.43 -3.41
CA GLY A 95 15.66 -60.41 -3.02
C GLY A 95 15.91 -59.48 -1.83
N VAL A 96 16.91 -59.83 -1.01
CA VAL A 96 17.29 -59.07 0.21
C VAL A 96 17.64 -57.61 -0.12
N THR A 97 18.44 -57.37 -1.17
CA THR A 97 18.91 -56.02 -1.53
C THR A 97 17.80 -55.07 -2.03
N PRO A 98 16.85 -55.49 -2.90
CA PRO A 98 15.68 -54.67 -3.21
C PRO A 98 14.79 -54.35 -2.00
N ALA A 99 14.58 -55.31 -1.09
CA ALA A 99 13.78 -55.11 0.12
C ALA A 99 14.42 -54.10 1.08
N GLU A 100 15.75 -54.15 1.25
CA GLU A 100 16.50 -53.16 2.02
C GLU A 100 16.38 -51.76 1.43
N LYS A 101 16.53 -51.61 0.10
CA LYS A 101 16.38 -50.30 -0.57
C LYS A 101 14.96 -49.74 -0.45
N GLN A 102 13.93 -50.60 -0.52
CA GLN A 102 12.54 -50.20 -0.29
C GLN A 102 12.33 -49.73 1.15
N LYS A 103 12.89 -50.44 2.13
CA LYS A 103 12.82 -50.08 3.55
C LYS A 103 13.53 -48.75 3.82
N THR A 104 14.75 -48.56 3.32
CA THR A 104 15.49 -47.30 3.43
C THR A 104 14.73 -46.13 2.82
N PHE A 105 14.10 -46.33 1.66
CA PHE A 105 13.29 -45.28 1.04
C PHE A 105 12.07 -44.92 1.89
N GLN A 106 11.33 -45.92 2.39
CA GLN A 106 10.18 -45.71 3.28
C GLN A 106 10.57 -44.99 4.58
N GLU A 107 11.71 -45.34 5.16
CA GLU A 107 12.24 -44.69 6.36
C GLU A 107 12.66 -43.23 6.12
N SER A 108 13.00 -42.86 4.88
CA SER A 108 13.34 -41.48 4.51
C SER A 108 12.11 -40.59 4.22
N LEU A 109 10.93 -41.16 3.95
CA LEU A 109 9.74 -40.37 3.59
C LEU A 109 9.31 -39.36 4.67
N PRO A 110 9.40 -39.66 5.98
CA PRO A 110 9.09 -38.70 7.04
C PRO A 110 10.14 -37.58 7.21
N ASP A 111 11.33 -37.73 6.61
CA ASP A 111 12.42 -36.78 6.76
C ASP A 111 12.16 -35.48 5.99
N LEU A 112 12.82 -34.40 6.44
CA LEU A 112 12.72 -33.08 5.85
C LEU A 112 13.19 -33.08 4.39
N LEU A 113 12.42 -32.47 3.50
CA LEU A 113 12.96 -32.06 2.20
C LEU A 113 13.77 -30.78 2.40
N ASP A 114 15.03 -30.91 2.82
CA ASP A 114 15.87 -29.76 3.14
C ASP A 114 16.21 -28.96 1.88
N ILE A 115 15.73 -27.72 1.80
CA ILE A 115 16.02 -26.76 0.73
C ILE A 115 16.66 -25.48 1.25
N ALA A 116 17.18 -25.47 2.48
CA ALA A 116 17.88 -24.33 3.04
C ALA A 116 19.09 -23.95 2.16
N HIS A 117 19.38 -22.66 2.06
CA HIS A 117 20.64 -22.15 1.51
C HIS A 117 21.83 -22.71 2.31
N SER A 118 23.00 -22.88 1.67
CA SER A 118 24.23 -23.34 2.35
C SER A 118 24.54 -22.51 3.59
N ASP A 119 24.40 -21.19 3.45
CA ASP A 119 24.68 -20.21 4.50
C ASP A 119 23.44 -19.83 5.32
N ALA A 120 22.34 -20.61 5.26
CA ALA A 120 21.08 -20.25 5.92
C ALA A 120 21.25 -19.97 7.42
N LEU A 121 22.04 -20.78 8.14
CA LEU A 121 22.29 -20.58 9.57
C LEU A 121 23.12 -19.31 9.88
N THR A 122 23.92 -18.85 8.92
CA THR A 122 24.73 -17.62 9.04
C THR A 122 23.89 -16.39 8.69
N LEU A 123 23.06 -16.50 7.65
CA LEU A 123 22.16 -15.44 7.16
C LEU A 123 20.99 -15.18 8.13
N MET A 124 20.55 -16.20 8.86
CA MET A 124 19.53 -16.05 9.90
C MET A 124 20.11 -15.31 11.10
N THR A 125 19.46 -14.23 11.55
CA THR A 125 19.89 -13.44 12.72
C THR A 125 19.21 -13.90 14.02
N ILE A 126 18.05 -14.54 13.92
CA ILE A 126 17.24 -14.99 15.06
C ILE A 126 17.70 -16.39 15.51
N PRO A 127 18.19 -16.58 16.75
CA PRO A 127 18.64 -17.87 17.28
C PRO A 127 17.53 -18.94 17.30
N GLU A 128 16.30 -18.54 17.57
CA GLU A 128 15.13 -19.42 17.63
C GLU A 128 14.78 -20.01 16.26
N ASP A 129 14.95 -19.25 15.18
CA ASP A 129 14.76 -19.75 13.82
C ASP A 129 15.86 -20.73 13.42
N LYS A 130 17.10 -20.52 13.91
CA LYS A 130 18.22 -21.47 13.77
C LYS A 130 17.89 -22.78 14.48
N GLU A 131 17.41 -22.69 15.71
CA GLU A 131 17.02 -23.84 16.51
C GLU A 131 15.82 -24.58 15.91
N PHE A 132 14.86 -23.84 15.34
CA PHE A 132 13.73 -24.43 14.61
C PHE A 132 14.20 -25.21 13.38
N LEU A 133 15.06 -24.64 12.52
CA LEU A 133 15.61 -25.35 11.36
C LEU A 133 16.40 -26.59 11.77
N LEU A 134 17.20 -26.51 12.84
CA LEU A 134 17.92 -27.66 13.38
C LEU A 134 16.96 -28.73 13.91
N ALA A 135 15.92 -28.36 14.65
CA ALA A 135 14.92 -29.29 15.16
C ALA A 135 14.08 -29.95 14.03
N GLN A 136 13.86 -29.25 12.92
CA GLN A 136 13.25 -29.82 11.72
C GLN A 136 14.19 -30.76 10.96
N ARG A 137 15.52 -30.67 11.13
CA ARG A 137 16.51 -31.60 10.54
C ARG A 137 16.68 -32.89 11.36
N GLU A 138 16.28 -32.89 12.63
CA GLU A 138 16.28 -34.09 13.48
C GLU A 138 15.26 -35.14 13.01
N LYS A 139 15.56 -36.43 13.25
CA LYS A 139 14.57 -37.51 13.02
C LYS A 139 13.30 -37.24 13.83
N GLY A 140 12.16 -37.27 13.17
CA GLY A 140 10.85 -36.94 13.76
C GLY A 140 10.42 -35.47 13.60
N ARG A 141 11.27 -34.61 13.00
CA ARG A 141 10.99 -33.19 12.70
C ARG A 141 10.36 -32.47 13.88
N ARG A 142 11.11 -32.34 14.97
CA ARG A 142 10.63 -31.81 16.24
C ARG A 142 10.35 -30.31 16.12
N GLY A 143 9.30 -29.86 16.79
CA GLY A 143 8.84 -28.47 16.67
C GLY A 143 7.79 -28.28 15.58
N SER A 144 7.06 -27.17 15.69
CA SER A 144 6.05 -26.74 14.73
C SER A 144 6.13 -25.22 14.61
N MET A 145 5.73 -24.69 13.46
CA MET A 145 5.69 -23.26 13.17
C MET A 145 4.78 -22.49 14.17
N ALA A 146 3.83 -23.17 14.82
CA ALA A 146 2.97 -22.59 15.85
C ALA A 146 3.66 -22.28 17.19
N GLY A 147 4.85 -22.87 17.45
CA GLY A 147 5.60 -22.68 18.70
C GLY A 147 6.45 -21.40 18.76
N LEU A 148 6.80 -20.84 17.60
CA LEU A 148 7.55 -19.58 17.49
C LEU A 148 6.69 -18.38 17.95
N ASP A 149 5.38 -18.41 17.67
CA ASP A 149 4.45 -17.33 18.06
C ASP A 149 4.18 -17.28 19.57
N LYS A 150 4.15 -18.43 20.25
CA LYS A 150 3.79 -18.48 21.68
C LYS A 150 4.92 -17.98 22.58
N LYS A 151 6.19 -18.33 22.27
CA LYS A 151 7.35 -17.90 23.06
C LYS A 151 7.81 -16.47 22.74
N LEU A 152 7.59 -15.98 21.51
CA LEU A 152 7.79 -14.55 21.20
C LEU A 152 6.78 -13.69 21.99
N LYS A 153 5.53 -14.16 22.10
CA LYS A 153 4.52 -13.53 22.96
C LYS A 153 4.96 -13.54 24.43
N GLU A 154 5.57 -14.63 24.93
CA GLU A 154 6.08 -14.73 26.30
C GLU A 154 7.39 -13.94 26.55
N SER A 155 8.31 -13.83 25.59
CA SER A 155 9.55 -13.07 25.74
C SER A 155 9.32 -11.56 25.62
N VAL A 156 8.42 -11.15 24.73
CA VAL A 156 7.88 -9.78 24.66
C VAL A 156 7.08 -9.48 25.93
N CYS A 157 6.16 -10.36 26.33
CA CYS A 157 5.40 -10.20 27.58
C CYS A 157 6.30 -10.21 28.82
N ARG A 158 7.42 -10.97 28.88
CA ARG A 158 8.40 -10.90 29.97
C ARG A 158 9.20 -9.61 29.96
N ARG A 159 9.55 -9.07 28.79
CA ARG A 159 10.25 -7.79 28.64
C ARG A 159 9.33 -6.63 29.06
N GLU A 160 8.06 -6.68 28.67
CA GLU A 160 6.99 -5.77 29.10
C GLU A 160 6.64 -5.95 30.58
N SER A 161 6.65 -7.18 31.11
CA SER A 161 6.42 -7.49 32.54
C SER A 161 7.58 -7.05 33.44
N SER A 162 8.82 -7.05 32.93
CA SER A 162 10.01 -6.56 33.65
C SER A 162 10.07 -5.02 33.65
N LEU A 163 9.69 -4.40 32.53
CA LEU A 163 9.52 -2.96 32.41
C LEU A 163 8.34 -2.44 33.26
N SER A 164 7.27 -3.22 33.39
CA SER A 164 6.12 -2.88 34.25
C SER A 164 6.36 -3.20 35.73
N ARG A 165 7.16 -4.21 36.10
CA ARG A 165 7.62 -4.43 37.48
C ARG A 165 8.54 -3.31 37.99
N SER A 166 9.34 -2.69 37.12
CA SER A 166 10.10 -1.47 37.47
C SER A 166 9.20 -0.23 37.66
N ARG A 167 7.94 -0.31 37.19
CA ARG A 167 6.93 0.76 37.30
C ARG A 167 5.90 0.53 38.42
N GLN A 168 5.95 -0.60 39.13
CA GLN A 168 5.03 -0.94 40.23
C GLN A 168 5.76 -1.20 41.56
N GLN A 169 6.61 -0.25 41.96
CA GLN A 169 6.70 0.22 43.36
C GLN A 169 5.80 1.47 43.43
N THR A 170 4.48 1.40 43.55
CA THR A 170 3.65 1.49 44.79
C THR A 170 2.30 2.19 44.38
N PRO A 171 1.17 2.13 45.12
CA PRO A 171 0.27 0.98 45.23
C PRO A 171 -1.26 1.27 45.01
N LYS A 172 -2.02 0.17 44.75
CA LYS A 172 -3.44 -0.17 45.08
C LYS A 172 -4.60 0.57 44.36
N GLY A 173 -5.68 -0.08 43.91
CA GLY A 173 -6.11 -1.49 44.04
C GLY A 173 -7.42 -1.84 43.27
N GLU A 174 -7.62 -3.15 43.09
CA GLU A 174 -8.84 -4.00 43.04
C GLU A 174 -9.90 -3.76 41.92
N GLU A 175 -9.98 -4.58 40.86
CA GLU A 175 -10.68 -5.90 40.66
C GLU A 175 -12.22 -5.77 40.44
N MET A 176 -12.96 -6.49 39.56
CA MET A 176 -12.79 -7.82 38.95
C MET A 176 -13.90 -8.16 37.87
N VAL A 177 -13.61 -9.13 36.98
CA VAL A 177 -14.45 -10.19 36.29
C VAL A 177 -15.42 -9.81 35.14
N GLU A 178 -15.16 -10.22 33.87
CA GLU A 178 -15.55 -11.45 33.07
C GLU A 178 -17.06 -11.58 32.72
N LEU A 179 -17.57 -12.22 31.66
CA LEU A 179 -17.09 -13.00 30.50
C LEU A 179 -18.24 -13.06 29.44
N GLU A 180 -17.90 -13.19 28.15
CA GLU A 180 -18.48 -14.09 27.10
C GLU A 180 -20.01 -14.15 26.78
N SER A 181 -20.51 -14.57 25.60
CA SER A 181 -19.97 -15.05 24.31
C SER A 181 -21.13 -15.19 23.28
N SER A 182 -20.84 -15.05 21.96
CA SER A 182 -21.28 -15.88 20.79
C SER A 182 -22.80 -16.10 20.49
N SER A 183 -23.37 -16.37 19.29
CA SER A 183 -22.97 -16.62 17.88
C SER A 183 -24.20 -16.46 16.93
N SER A 184 -23.94 -16.21 15.62
CA SER A 184 -24.52 -16.79 14.35
C SER A 184 -25.96 -17.36 14.26
N GLU A 185 -26.71 -17.45 13.14
CA GLU A 185 -26.59 -17.12 11.69
C GLU A 185 -27.96 -17.39 10.99
N SER A 186 -28.18 -16.71 9.84
CA SER A 186 -28.89 -17.02 8.55
C SER A 186 -30.04 -18.06 8.46
N SER A 187 -31.03 -18.07 7.54
CA SER A 187 -31.23 -17.53 6.17
C SER A 187 -32.69 -17.76 5.71
N SER A 188 -33.20 -17.00 4.72
CA SER A 188 -34.00 -17.45 3.53
C SER A 188 -34.83 -16.30 2.90
N PRO A 189 -35.04 -16.23 1.56
CA PRO A 189 -35.75 -15.11 0.91
C PRO A 189 -37.06 -15.46 0.16
N ALA A 190 -37.87 -14.41 -0.07
CA ALA A 190 -38.88 -14.18 -1.14
C ALA A 190 -40.17 -15.07 -1.16
N ASN A 191 -41.38 -14.64 -1.55
CA ASN A 191 -41.88 -13.47 -2.27
C ASN A 191 -43.41 -13.31 -2.09
N ALA A 192 -43.88 -12.05 -2.12
CA ALA A 192 -45.15 -11.45 -2.61
C ALA A 192 -46.52 -12.18 -2.64
N ALA A 193 -47.57 -11.54 -2.09
CA ALA A 193 -48.82 -11.17 -2.80
C ALA A 193 -49.77 -10.31 -1.92
N ASN A 194 -50.49 -9.39 -2.55
CA ASN A 194 -51.31 -8.30 -1.99
C ASN A 194 -52.73 -8.71 -1.54
N THR A 195 -53.32 -7.89 -0.64
CA THR A 195 -54.66 -7.23 -0.71
C THR A 195 -55.46 -7.28 0.61
N SER A 196 -56.01 -6.13 0.98
CA SER A 196 -56.94 -5.78 2.09
C SER A 196 -58.23 -6.62 2.12
N THR A 197 -58.99 -6.84 3.21
CA THR A 197 -59.75 -5.86 4.03
C THR A 197 -60.45 -6.55 5.23
N SER A 198 -60.52 -5.86 6.39
CA SER A 198 -61.51 -5.85 7.51
C SER A 198 -62.13 -7.13 8.15
N SER A 199 -61.99 -7.25 9.49
CA SER A 199 -63.05 -7.16 10.55
C SER A 199 -62.89 -8.16 11.74
N SER A 200 -62.97 -7.61 12.98
CA SER A 200 -63.51 -8.13 14.29
C SER A 200 -63.23 -9.59 14.73
N ASP A 201 -62.94 -9.99 15.99
CA ASP A 201 -63.01 -9.42 17.34
C ASP A 201 -62.22 -10.34 18.34
N ALA A 202 -61.89 -9.79 19.51
CA ALA A 202 -61.66 -10.40 20.83
C ALA A 202 -60.62 -11.53 21.10
N GLY A 203 -59.63 -11.20 21.96
CA GLY A 203 -59.43 -11.97 23.19
C GLY A 203 -58.07 -12.64 23.47
N VAL A 204 -57.40 -12.13 24.52
CA VAL A 204 -56.41 -12.77 25.41
C VAL A 204 -54.90 -12.58 25.10
N ALA A 205 -54.20 -12.23 26.17
CA ALA A 205 -52.95 -11.47 26.24
C ALA A 205 -51.64 -12.26 26.03
N SER A 206 -50.67 -11.59 25.41
CA SER A 206 -49.23 -11.94 25.35
C SER A 206 -48.41 -10.66 25.00
N PRO A 207 -47.11 -10.58 25.38
CA PRO A 207 -46.33 -9.33 25.49
C PRO A 207 -46.08 -8.60 24.15
N PRO A 208 -45.73 -7.30 24.18
CA PRO A 208 -46.00 -6.37 23.08
C PRO A 208 -45.10 -6.59 21.86
N LYS A 209 -45.73 -6.72 20.69
CA LYS A 209 -45.08 -6.57 19.38
C LYS A 209 -44.63 -5.12 19.18
N ARG A 210 -43.34 -4.96 18.85
CA ARG A 210 -42.71 -3.88 18.07
C ARG A 210 -43.44 -2.53 18.05
N LEU A 211 -42.92 -1.56 18.81
CA LEU A 211 -43.08 -0.16 18.47
C LEU A 211 -42.42 0.08 17.11
N ARG A 212 -43.25 0.40 16.12
CA ARG A 212 -42.81 0.85 14.80
C ARG A 212 -42.36 2.31 14.92
N THR A 213 -41.10 2.54 15.29
CA THR A 213 -40.41 3.81 15.05
C THR A 213 -39.78 3.69 13.65
N ARG A 214 -40.46 4.09 12.56
CA ARG A 214 -40.45 5.48 12.06
C ARG A 214 -39.14 6.18 12.44
N GLY A 215 -38.14 5.99 11.58
CA GLY A 215 -36.81 6.54 11.79
C GLY A 215 -35.74 6.06 10.81
N THR A 216 -36.08 5.48 9.65
CA THR A 216 -35.13 5.43 8.54
C THR A 216 -35.04 6.81 7.91
N LYS A 217 -34.40 7.75 8.61
CA LYS A 217 -33.49 8.64 7.89
C LYS A 217 -32.38 7.72 7.42
N SER A 218 -32.38 7.40 6.13
CA SER A 218 -31.38 6.55 5.51
C SER A 218 -29.99 7.00 5.98
N VAL A 219 -29.09 6.08 6.31
CA VAL A 219 -27.68 6.40 6.59
C VAL A 219 -27.09 7.23 5.44
N LEU A 220 -27.60 7.08 4.21
CA LEU A 220 -27.32 7.97 3.08
C LEU A 220 -27.65 9.44 3.36
N SER A 221 -28.75 9.78 4.05
CA SER A 221 -29.08 11.17 4.40
C SER A 221 -28.18 11.78 5.48
N LEU A 222 -27.50 10.94 6.28
CA LEU A 222 -26.47 11.36 7.25
C LEU A 222 -25.09 11.48 6.60
N ILE A 223 -24.84 10.76 5.51
CA ILE A 223 -23.60 10.80 4.71
C ILE A 223 -23.69 11.85 3.58
N SER A 224 -24.89 12.13 3.08
CA SER A 224 -25.19 13.05 1.98
C SER A 224 -25.42 14.50 2.42
N SER A 225 -25.14 14.86 3.68
CA SER A 225 -25.26 16.25 4.12
C SER A 225 -24.14 17.16 3.61
N GLU A 226 -23.11 16.60 2.97
CA GLU A 226 -22.17 17.39 2.18
C GLU A 226 -22.51 17.22 0.71
N PRO A 227 -22.87 18.30 0.01
CA PRO A 227 -23.26 18.21 -1.37
C PRO A 227 -22.00 18.08 -2.23
N LEU A 228 -21.44 16.86 -2.32
CA LEU A 228 -20.49 16.51 -3.39
C LEU A 228 -21.08 16.82 -4.78
N THR A 229 -22.41 16.89 -4.87
CA THR A 229 -23.19 17.32 -6.03
C THR A 229 -23.16 18.84 -6.31
N GLU A 230 -22.79 19.69 -5.34
CA GLU A 230 -22.64 21.16 -5.51
C GLU A 230 -21.18 21.61 -5.70
N LEU A 231 -20.19 20.74 -5.46
CA LEU A 231 -18.78 21.06 -5.76
C LEU A 231 -18.52 21.22 -7.26
N GLY A 232 -17.75 22.24 -7.65
CA GLY A 232 -17.28 22.47 -9.03
C GLY A 232 -16.29 21.41 -9.53
N SER A 233 -15.20 21.83 -10.18
CA SER A 233 -14.16 20.93 -10.68
C SER A 233 -13.49 20.17 -9.52
N VAL A 234 -13.52 18.84 -9.55
CA VAL A 234 -12.99 17.98 -8.49
C VAL A 234 -11.70 17.32 -8.99
N ALA A 235 -10.64 17.31 -8.17
CA ALA A 235 -9.50 16.44 -8.37
C ALA A 235 -9.83 15.04 -7.84
N ALA A 236 -9.74 14.00 -8.66
CA ALA A 236 -9.60 12.66 -8.08
C ALA A 236 -8.17 12.52 -7.56
N LYS A 237 -8.04 11.93 -6.39
CA LYS A 237 -6.80 11.35 -5.92
C LYS A 237 -6.88 9.85 -6.19
N PRO A 238 -6.16 9.35 -7.20
CA PRO A 238 -6.08 7.93 -7.34
C PRO A 238 -4.64 7.46 -7.11
N PHE A 239 -4.53 6.38 -6.34
CA PHE A 239 -3.44 5.41 -6.40
C PHE A 239 -2.27 5.59 -5.43
N GLU A 240 -2.52 5.25 -4.17
CA GLU A 240 -1.53 4.58 -3.34
C GLU A 240 -1.94 3.13 -3.07
N LEU A 241 -1.18 2.20 -3.68
CA LEU A 241 -1.40 0.77 -3.62
C LEU A 241 -0.69 0.21 -2.38
N TRP A 242 -1.44 0.02 -1.31
CA TRP A 242 -0.92 -0.50 -0.05
C TRP A 242 -1.13 -2.02 0.05
N ARG A 243 -0.05 -2.77 0.24
CA ARG A 243 -0.10 -4.19 0.61
C ARG A 243 -0.41 -4.33 2.10
N LEU A 244 -1.61 -4.78 2.45
CA LEU A 244 -2.07 -5.00 3.82
C LEU A 244 -2.20 -6.48 4.18
N ARG A 245 -1.52 -6.93 5.23
CA ARG A 245 -1.71 -8.29 5.77
C ARG A 245 -3.12 -8.44 6.38
N GLN A 246 -3.77 -9.56 6.06
CA GLN A 246 -5.01 -10.04 6.64
C GLN A 246 -4.74 -11.08 7.74
N ASP A 247 -5.73 -11.32 8.59
CA ASP A 247 -5.67 -12.23 9.73
C ASP A 247 -5.48 -13.72 9.33
N ASP A 248 -5.78 -14.08 8.09
CA ASP A 248 -5.52 -15.43 7.56
C ASP A 248 -4.05 -15.65 7.15
N GLY A 249 -3.19 -14.64 7.34
CA GLY A 249 -1.79 -14.64 6.93
C GLY A 249 -1.57 -14.25 5.46
N THR A 250 -2.63 -13.94 4.70
CA THR A 250 -2.52 -13.46 3.32
C THR A 250 -2.28 -11.95 3.28
N CYS A 251 -1.52 -11.47 2.29
CA CYS A 251 -1.36 -10.03 2.06
C CYS A 251 -2.39 -9.61 1.01
N ALA A 252 -3.38 -8.82 1.41
CA ALA A 252 -4.35 -8.21 0.53
C ALA A 252 -3.87 -6.82 0.11
N GLU A 253 -3.74 -6.62 -1.19
CA GLU A 253 -3.53 -5.30 -1.75
C GLU A 253 -4.80 -4.48 -1.60
N ARG A 254 -4.69 -3.27 -1.07
CA ARG A 254 -5.79 -2.32 -0.92
C ARG A 254 -5.36 -0.97 -1.48
N LEU A 255 -6.35 -0.21 -1.90
CA LEU A 255 -6.15 1.07 -2.54
C LEU A 255 -7.01 2.12 -1.87
N ALA A 256 -6.42 3.13 -1.23
CA ALA A 256 -7.20 4.26 -0.75
C ALA A 256 -7.53 5.18 -1.94
N ILE A 257 -8.81 5.50 -2.10
CA ILE A 257 -9.33 6.31 -3.19
C ILE A 257 -9.97 7.54 -2.58
N LEU A 258 -9.45 8.72 -2.94
CA LEU A 258 -9.96 9.97 -2.40
C LEU A 258 -10.30 10.94 -3.52
N VAL A 259 -11.10 11.95 -3.20
CA VAL A 259 -11.32 13.11 -4.05
C VAL A 259 -11.08 14.37 -3.24
N THR A 260 -10.59 15.40 -3.90
CA THR A 260 -10.36 16.72 -3.31
C THR A 260 -10.83 17.80 -4.25
N GLY A 261 -11.40 18.88 -3.72
CA GLY A 261 -11.83 20.03 -4.51
C GLY A 261 -12.42 21.08 -3.58
N GLU A 262 -12.21 22.37 -3.88
CA GLU A 262 -12.82 23.48 -3.14
C GLU A 262 -12.64 23.41 -1.61
N GLY A 263 -11.48 22.95 -1.15
CA GLY A 263 -11.17 22.79 0.27
C GLY A 263 -11.75 21.54 0.93
N VAL A 264 -12.53 20.74 0.20
CA VAL A 264 -13.07 19.45 0.65
C VAL A 264 -12.08 18.33 0.31
N GLU A 265 -11.98 17.37 1.22
CA GLU A 265 -11.25 16.12 1.05
C GLU A 265 -12.15 14.98 1.49
N LYS A 266 -12.33 13.98 0.63
CA LYS A 266 -13.27 12.88 0.87
C LYS A 266 -12.65 11.54 0.50
N LEU A 267 -12.65 10.59 1.42
CA LEU A 267 -12.36 9.18 1.16
C LEU A 267 -13.58 8.54 0.49
N LEU A 268 -13.43 8.08 -0.75
CA LEU A 268 -14.49 7.35 -1.46
C LEU A 268 -14.53 5.88 -1.03
N GLY A 269 -13.37 5.29 -0.77
CA GLY A 269 -13.25 3.91 -0.33
C GLY A 269 -11.82 3.44 -0.20
N VAL A 270 -11.67 2.25 0.39
CA VAL A 270 -10.40 1.50 0.47
C VAL A 270 -10.63 0.06 -0.02
N PRO A 271 -10.98 -0.14 -1.31
CA PRO A 271 -11.27 -1.46 -1.86
C PRO A 271 -10.07 -2.40 -1.78
N LYS A 272 -10.38 -3.69 -1.65
CA LYS A 272 -9.41 -4.78 -1.82
C LYS A 272 -9.22 -5.02 -3.31
N LEU A 273 -7.98 -5.00 -3.76
CA LEU A 273 -7.62 -5.31 -5.14
C LEU A 273 -7.38 -6.82 -5.30
N HIS A 274 -7.75 -7.35 -6.46
CA HIS A 274 -7.44 -8.73 -6.83
C HIS A 274 -5.97 -8.92 -7.27
N SER A 275 -5.29 -7.82 -7.64
CA SER A 275 -3.87 -7.77 -7.98
C SER A 275 -3.33 -6.34 -7.96
N GLY A 276 -2.01 -6.18 -7.80
CA GLY A 276 -1.33 -4.88 -7.77
C GLY A 276 -0.98 -4.33 -9.15
N THR A 277 -1.75 -4.69 -10.16
CA THR A 277 -1.57 -4.22 -11.53
C THR A 277 -2.21 -2.85 -11.71
N GLY A 278 -1.71 -2.07 -12.68
CA GLY A 278 -2.29 -0.78 -13.02
C GLY A 278 -3.77 -0.87 -13.43
N ASP A 279 -4.16 -1.93 -14.12
CA ASP A 279 -5.55 -2.19 -14.53
C ASP A 279 -6.52 -2.41 -13.37
N ALA A 280 -6.12 -3.24 -12.40
CA ALA A 280 -6.92 -3.51 -11.21
C ALA A 280 -7.12 -2.24 -10.38
N ALA A 281 -6.04 -1.45 -10.23
CA ALA A 281 -6.11 -0.16 -9.58
C ALA A 281 -7.06 0.78 -10.35
N ALA A 282 -6.82 1.00 -11.65
CA ALA A 282 -7.62 1.88 -12.49
C ALA A 282 -9.12 1.55 -12.48
N THR A 283 -9.45 0.26 -12.52
CA THR A 283 -10.83 -0.21 -12.46
C THR A 283 -11.47 0.11 -11.11
N ALA A 284 -10.78 -0.17 -9.99
CA ALA A 284 -11.30 0.14 -8.66
C ALA A 284 -11.55 1.64 -8.44
N VAL A 285 -10.67 2.51 -8.97
CA VAL A 285 -10.89 3.97 -8.92
C VAL A 285 -12.06 4.37 -9.78
N PHE A 286 -12.15 3.88 -11.01
CA PHE A 286 -13.24 4.23 -11.91
C PHE A 286 -14.60 3.83 -11.33
N GLU A 287 -14.72 2.62 -10.78
CA GLU A 287 -15.93 2.14 -10.10
C GLU A 287 -16.28 3.01 -8.89
N ALA A 288 -15.30 3.35 -8.04
CA ALA A 288 -15.54 4.25 -6.92
C ALA A 288 -16.00 5.65 -7.37
N LEU A 289 -15.45 6.18 -8.45
CA LEU A 289 -15.89 7.47 -9.01
C LEU A 289 -17.31 7.40 -9.60
N GLN A 290 -17.71 6.25 -10.14
CA GLN A 290 -19.06 5.98 -10.64
C GLN A 290 -20.08 5.89 -9.51
N ASP A 291 -19.77 5.09 -8.49
CA ASP A 291 -20.65 4.87 -7.34
C ASP A 291 -20.98 6.18 -6.62
N TRP A 292 -20.01 7.11 -6.58
CA TRP A 292 -20.16 8.43 -5.99
C TRP A 292 -20.66 9.50 -6.98
N GLY A 293 -20.82 9.18 -8.26
CA GLY A 293 -21.34 10.10 -9.28
C GLY A 293 -20.43 11.29 -9.60
N VAL A 294 -19.12 11.17 -9.36
CA VAL A 294 -18.14 12.26 -9.51
C VAL A 294 -17.19 12.10 -10.70
N GLN A 295 -17.29 10.97 -11.44
CA GLN A 295 -16.40 10.64 -12.56
C GLN A 295 -16.21 11.79 -13.59
N GLU A 296 -17.27 12.51 -13.93
CA GLU A 296 -17.25 13.55 -14.95
C GLU A 296 -16.59 14.83 -14.46
N ARG A 297 -16.48 15.01 -13.13
CA ARG A 297 -15.89 16.20 -12.49
C ARG A 297 -14.38 16.06 -12.27
N VAL A 298 -13.83 14.86 -12.42
CA VAL A 298 -12.42 14.55 -12.17
C VAL A 298 -11.51 15.17 -13.22
N VAL A 299 -10.75 16.21 -12.89
CA VAL A 299 -9.88 16.90 -13.86
C VAL A 299 -8.40 16.58 -13.71
N THR A 300 -7.97 16.20 -12.51
CA THR A 300 -6.59 15.83 -12.20
C THR A 300 -6.51 14.47 -11.53
N MET A 301 -5.33 13.86 -11.56
CA MET A 301 -4.98 12.66 -10.80
C MET A 301 -3.63 12.84 -10.09
N CYS A 302 -3.58 12.59 -8.78
CA CYS A 302 -2.34 12.55 -8.00
C CYS A 302 -1.95 11.12 -7.63
N PHE A 303 -0.72 10.70 -7.96
CA PHE A 303 -0.28 9.30 -7.86
C PHE A 303 1.21 9.17 -7.50
N ASP A 304 1.59 8.06 -6.88
CA ASP A 304 3.00 7.70 -6.73
C ASP A 304 3.62 7.29 -8.06
N THR A 305 4.88 7.66 -8.29
CA THR A 305 5.59 7.40 -9.55
C THR A 305 6.10 5.96 -9.72
N THR A 306 5.36 4.99 -9.19
CA THR A 306 5.65 3.56 -9.40
C THR A 306 5.29 3.14 -10.82
N SER A 307 5.96 2.10 -11.34
CA SER A 307 5.72 1.62 -12.70
C SER A 307 4.30 1.09 -12.92
N ALA A 308 3.64 0.58 -11.89
CA ALA A 308 2.25 0.13 -11.94
C ALA A 308 1.29 1.32 -12.20
N ASN A 309 1.63 2.52 -11.72
CA ASN A 309 0.85 3.73 -11.93
C ASN A 309 1.20 4.42 -13.25
N THR A 310 2.50 4.54 -13.56
CA THR A 310 3.00 5.41 -14.64
C THR A 310 3.31 4.68 -15.95
N GLY A 311 3.04 3.38 -16.06
CA GLY A 311 3.29 2.61 -17.28
C GLY A 311 2.54 3.18 -18.50
N ALA A 312 3.23 3.34 -19.62
CA ALA A 312 2.64 3.98 -20.81
C ALA A 312 1.41 3.24 -21.37
N ILE A 313 1.43 1.90 -21.32
CA ILE A 313 0.37 1.04 -21.87
C ILE A 313 -0.54 0.53 -20.75
N ASN A 314 0.04 -0.12 -19.73
CA ASN A 314 -0.70 -0.81 -18.67
C ASN A 314 -0.65 -0.08 -17.31
N GLY A 315 -0.23 1.19 -17.30
CA GLY A 315 -0.21 1.99 -16.08
C GLY A 315 -1.61 2.44 -15.68
N ALA A 316 -1.87 2.48 -14.37
CA ALA A 316 -3.16 2.89 -13.83
C ALA A 316 -3.62 4.25 -14.37
N CYS A 317 -2.70 5.21 -14.51
CA CYS A 317 -3.00 6.55 -15.01
C CYS A 317 -3.46 6.55 -16.48
N THR A 318 -2.83 5.72 -17.32
CA THR A 318 -3.23 5.59 -18.73
C THR A 318 -4.62 4.95 -18.83
N ILE A 319 -4.82 3.84 -18.11
CA ILE A 319 -6.07 3.09 -18.15
C ILE A 319 -7.23 3.91 -17.57
N LEU A 320 -6.99 4.67 -16.49
CA LEU A 320 -8.02 5.51 -15.89
C LEU A 320 -8.51 6.60 -16.86
N GLN A 321 -7.60 7.29 -17.57
CA GLN A 321 -7.98 8.27 -18.60
C GLN A 321 -8.77 7.61 -19.73
N GLN A 322 -8.40 6.40 -20.16
CA GLN A 322 -9.13 5.65 -21.17
C GLN A 322 -10.56 5.30 -20.71
N LYS A 323 -10.72 4.90 -19.44
CA LYS A 323 -12.04 4.59 -18.86
C LYS A 323 -12.92 5.83 -18.71
N ILE A 324 -12.36 6.96 -18.29
CA ILE A 324 -13.08 8.24 -18.19
C ILE A 324 -13.37 8.84 -19.58
N GLY A 325 -12.55 8.50 -20.58
CA GLY A 325 -12.74 8.96 -21.96
C GLY A 325 -12.25 10.39 -22.22
N ARG A 326 -11.43 10.95 -21.31
CA ARG A 326 -10.84 12.29 -21.47
C ARG A 326 -9.46 12.37 -20.81
N PRO A 327 -8.58 13.29 -21.28
CA PRO A 327 -7.28 13.49 -20.64
C PRO A 327 -7.45 14.05 -19.22
N LEU A 328 -6.56 13.62 -18.33
CA LEU A 328 -6.46 14.11 -16.96
C LEU A 328 -5.06 14.68 -16.71
N VAL A 329 -5.00 15.79 -15.98
CA VAL A 329 -3.72 16.38 -15.56
C VAL A 329 -3.03 15.45 -14.56
N SER A 330 -1.76 15.12 -14.84
CA SER A 330 -1.00 14.12 -14.10
C SER A 330 -0.12 14.75 -13.02
N LEU A 331 -0.53 14.70 -11.76
CA LEU A 331 0.18 15.27 -10.61
C LEU A 331 1.01 14.20 -9.89
N ALA A 332 2.24 13.96 -10.35
CA ALA A 332 3.14 13.02 -9.68
C ALA A 332 3.41 13.43 -8.22
N CYS A 333 3.34 12.47 -7.29
CA CYS A 333 3.54 12.70 -5.86
C CYS A 333 4.97 13.22 -5.60
N ARG A 334 5.08 14.46 -5.11
CA ARG A 334 6.36 15.14 -4.85
C ARG A 334 7.15 14.47 -3.72
N HIS A 335 6.47 14.05 -2.65
CA HIS A 335 7.10 13.32 -1.54
C HIS A 335 7.74 12.04 -2.06
N HIS A 336 7.00 11.22 -2.81
CA HIS A 336 7.55 9.99 -3.36
C HIS A 336 8.77 10.22 -4.26
N VAL A 337 8.75 11.26 -5.11
CA VAL A 337 9.92 11.61 -5.95
C VAL A 337 11.14 11.96 -5.10
N HIS A 338 10.97 12.80 -4.07
CA HIS A 338 12.07 13.16 -3.19
C HIS A 338 12.55 11.95 -2.37
N GLU A 339 11.65 11.04 -2.01
CA GLU A 339 11.93 9.83 -1.23
C GLU A 339 12.87 8.92 -2.00
N LEU A 340 12.61 8.73 -3.29
CA LEU A 340 13.47 7.97 -4.19
C LEU A 340 14.87 8.58 -4.29
N VAL A 341 14.97 9.92 -4.35
CA VAL A 341 16.27 10.60 -4.41
C VAL A 341 17.03 10.45 -3.09
N LEU A 342 16.35 10.63 -1.95
CA LEU A 342 16.91 10.46 -0.62
C LEU A 342 17.33 9.01 -0.35
N GLU A 343 16.50 8.03 -0.73
CA GLU A 343 16.82 6.61 -0.68
C GLU A 343 18.09 6.34 -1.49
N LYS A 344 18.20 6.93 -2.68
CA LYS A 344 19.37 6.74 -3.53
C LYS A 344 20.62 7.35 -2.90
N ALA A 345 20.55 8.57 -2.39
CA ALA A 345 21.64 9.21 -1.66
C ALA A 345 22.09 8.34 -0.47
N PHE A 346 21.13 7.90 0.35
CA PHE A 346 21.37 7.05 1.51
C PHE A 346 22.03 5.73 1.11
N SER A 347 21.50 5.05 0.09
CA SER A 347 22.04 3.77 -0.41
C SER A 347 23.47 3.89 -0.94
N THR A 348 23.81 5.04 -1.53
CA THR A 348 25.17 5.33 -2.00
C THR A 348 26.11 5.59 -0.82
N CYS A 349 25.64 6.27 0.24
CA CYS A 349 26.46 6.59 1.41
C CYS A 349 26.69 5.39 2.35
N LEU A 350 25.64 4.59 2.59
CA LEU A 350 25.60 3.60 3.67
C LEU A 350 25.42 2.16 3.18
N GLY A 351 25.30 1.97 1.87
CA GLY A 351 24.98 0.68 1.26
C GLY A 351 23.48 0.36 1.29
N SER A 352 23.10 -0.71 0.61
CA SER A 352 21.71 -1.17 0.57
C SER A 352 21.27 -1.66 1.96
N SER A 353 20.14 -1.15 2.46
CA SER A 353 19.51 -1.72 3.66
C SER A 353 18.99 -3.12 3.33
N SER A 354 19.38 -4.12 4.11
CA SER A 354 18.95 -5.52 3.96
C SER A 354 17.65 -5.85 4.71
N GLY A 355 16.94 -4.85 5.25
CA GLY A 355 15.67 -5.08 5.95
C GLY A 355 14.77 -3.84 6.08
N PRO A 356 13.47 -4.04 6.35
CA PRO A 356 12.47 -2.97 6.48
C PRO A 356 12.56 -2.17 7.80
N GLU A 357 13.38 -2.62 8.75
CA GLU A 357 13.60 -1.92 10.02
C GLU A 357 15.07 -1.52 10.18
N ILE A 358 15.38 -0.26 9.86
CA ILE A 358 16.66 0.33 10.23
C ILE A 358 16.55 0.73 11.71
N THR A 359 17.39 0.13 12.56
CA THR A 359 17.36 0.28 14.03
C THR A 359 17.34 1.75 14.48
N ILE A 360 17.97 2.65 13.73
CA ILE A 360 17.95 4.09 14.04
C ILE A 360 16.54 4.69 13.95
N PHE A 361 15.75 4.33 12.93
CA PHE A 361 14.38 4.80 12.75
C PHE A 361 13.42 4.12 13.73
N SER A 362 13.66 2.86 14.08
CA SER A 362 12.92 2.15 15.14
C SER A 362 13.08 2.85 16.50
N ARG A 363 14.31 3.16 16.90
CA ARG A 363 14.59 3.93 18.13
C ARG A 363 13.98 5.32 18.11
N PHE A 364 14.06 6.01 16.97
CA PHE A 364 13.46 7.34 16.82
C PHE A 364 11.93 7.29 16.97
N LYS A 365 11.27 6.31 16.33
CA LYS A 365 9.82 6.08 16.44
C LYS A 365 9.40 5.82 17.88
N ASP A 366 10.13 4.99 18.62
CA ASP A 366 9.84 4.71 20.03
C ASP A 366 10.01 5.96 20.90
N TYR A 367 11.00 6.81 20.57
CA TYR A 367 11.28 8.05 21.30
C TYR A 367 10.37 9.22 20.90
N TRP A 368 9.64 9.12 19.78
CA TRP A 368 8.84 10.21 19.20
C TRP A 368 7.83 10.82 20.18
N SER A 369 7.21 9.98 21.01
CA SER A 369 6.23 10.42 22.01
C SER A 369 6.82 11.27 23.15
N TYR A 370 8.15 11.24 23.33
CA TYR A 370 8.87 12.02 24.33
C TYR A 370 9.44 13.32 23.78
N ILE A 371 9.34 13.55 22.46
CA ILE A 371 9.74 14.79 21.82
C ILE A 371 8.60 15.79 21.97
N ASN A 372 8.90 17.00 22.44
CA ASN A 372 7.92 18.07 22.50
C ASN A 372 7.60 18.57 21.09
N GLN A 373 6.54 18.03 20.49
CA GLN A 373 6.16 18.28 19.10
C GLN A 373 5.82 19.76 18.83
N SER A 374 5.32 20.49 19.83
CA SER A 374 5.01 21.92 19.70
C SER A 374 6.25 22.82 19.77
N ALA A 375 7.43 22.26 20.02
CA ALA A 375 8.70 22.96 20.05
C ALA A 375 9.65 22.55 18.90
N ILE A 376 9.17 21.74 17.94
CA ILE A 376 9.95 21.38 16.75
C ILE A 376 9.91 22.58 15.79
N ASN A 377 10.99 23.36 15.77
CA ASN A 377 11.21 24.38 14.76
C ASN A 377 12.11 23.83 13.64
N PRO A 378 11.99 24.32 12.40
CA PRO A 378 13.02 24.10 11.39
C PRO A 378 14.36 24.57 11.95
N PRO A 379 15.44 23.77 11.84
CA PRO A 379 16.73 24.15 12.39
C PRO A 379 17.24 25.42 11.71
N THR A 380 17.60 26.44 12.50
CA THR A 380 18.37 27.59 12.01
C THR A 380 19.86 27.24 11.93
N ASN A 381 20.67 28.07 11.26
CA ASN A 381 22.13 27.85 11.21
C ASN A 381 22.77 27.85 12.61
N GLU A 382 22.17 28.55 13.56
CA GLU A 382 22.64 28.62 14.95
C GLU A 382 22.24 27.33 15.72
N ASP A 383 21.16 26.67 15.30
CA ASP A 383 20.68 25.41 15.91
C ASP A 383 21.44 24.17 15.40
N LEU A 384 22.19 24.30 14.31
CA LEU A 384 22.97 23.21 13.74
C LEU A 384 24.33 23.10 14.43
N PRO A 385 24.71 21.93 14.97
CA PRO A 385 26.08 21.66 15.40
C PRO A 385 27.08 22.03 14.29
N GLU A 386 28.25 22.54 14.66
CA GLU A 386 29.30 22.98 13.73
C GLU A 386 29.68 21.87 12.71
N THR A 387 29.52 20.60 13.10
CA THR A 387 29.72 19.39 12.27
C THR A 387 28.64 19.16 11.20
N LEU A 388 27.46 19.77 11.35
CA LEU A 388 26.33 19.71 10.41
C LEU A 388 26.16 21.02 9.62
N VAL A 389 26.79 22.12 10.06
CA VAL A 389 26.87 23.36 9.27
C VAL A 389 27.53 23.09 7.92
N SER A 390 28.55 22.22 7.87
CA SER A 390 29.19 21.77 6.62
C SER A 390 28.30 20.86 5.75
N LYS A 391 27.19 20.35 6.31
CA LYS A 391 26.16 19.56 5.63
C LYS A 391 24.86 20.34 5.43
N ARG A 392 24.89 21.67 5.59
CA ARG A 392 23.73 22.53 5.40
C ARG A 392 23.11 22.36 4.01
N ASP A 393 23.94 22.19 2.98
CA ASP A 393 23.47 21.96 1.61
C ASP A 393 22.68 20.64 1.49
N ASP A 394 23.03 19.62 2.28
CA ASP A 394 22.26 18.37 2.38
C ASP A 394 20.90 18.61 3.08
N LEU A 395 20.86 19.48 4.10
CA LEU A 395 19.63 19.86 4.79
C LEU A 395 18.73 20.78 3.95
N ILE A 396 19.28 21.56 3.02
CA ILE A 396 18.49 22.36 2.06
C ILE A 396 17.65 21.45 1.16
N GLN A 397 18.12 20.23 0.83
CA GLN A 397 17.29 19.23 0.15
C GLN A 397 16.09 18.81 1.00
N VAL A 398 16.26 18.70 2.32
CA VAL A 398 15.20 18.41 3.28
C VAL A 398 14.24 19.59 3.43
N LEU A 399 14.69 20.85 3.27
CA LEU A 399 13.77 22.00 3.26
C LEU A 399 12.82 21.97 2.06
N ARG A 400 13.30 21.59 0.87
CA ARG A 400 12.43 21.41 -0.31
C ARG A 400 11.42 20.27 -0.15
N TRP A 401 11.71 19.27 0.71
CA TRP A 401 10.74 18.25 1.09
C TRP A 401 9.52 18.87 1.78
N PHE A 402 9.70 19.78 2.72
CA PHE A 402 8.56 20.40 3.42
C PHE A 402 7.71 21.27 2.48
N GLU A 403 8.33 21.83 1.44
CA GLU A 403 7.64 22.57 0.36
C GLU A 403 6.97 21.65 -0.68
N SER A 404 7.14 20.32 -0.59
CA SER A 404 6.53 19.32 -1.49
C SER A 404 5.01 19.41 -1.58
N THR A 405 4.38 19.89 -0.52
CA THR A 405 2.92 20.04 -0.43
C THR A 405 2.40 21.25 -1.21
N VAL A 406 3.26 22.21 -1.59
CA VAL A 406 2.88 23.47 -2.25
C VAL A 406 3.01 23.32 -3.77
N PRO A 407 1.91 23.29 -4.54
CA PRO A 407 1.93 23.00 -5.99
C PRO A 407 2.65 24.07 -6.81
N SER A 408 2.46 25.35 -6.49
CA SER A 408 3.05 26.47 -7.23
C SER A 408 4.58 26.48 -7.19
N TYR A 409 5.16 25.94 -6.13
CA TYR A 409 6.61 25.87 -5.93
C TYR A 409 7.25 24.70 -6.69
N ALA A 410 6.46 23.75 -7.17
CA ALA A 410 6.96 22.51 -7.76
C ALA A 410 7.94 22.74 -8.91
N PRO A 411 7.64 23.55 -9.95
CA PRO A 411 8.55 23.67 -11.09
C PRO A 411 9.90 24.30 -10.71
N ALA A 412 9.86 25.37 -9.89
CA ALA A 412 11.06 26.05 -9.41
C ALA A 412 11.92 25.12 -8.53
N ASN A 413 11.27 24.36 -7.64
CA ASN A 413 11.95 23.44 -6.74
C ASN A 413 12.57 22.25 -7.51
N ASP A 414 11.87 21.67 -8.48
CA ASP A 414 12.38 20.55 -9.28
C ASP A 414 13.62 20.95 -10.09
N LEU A 415 13.57 22.11 -10.78
CA LEU A 415 14.70 22.62 -11.56
C LEU A 415 15.87 23.04 -10.65
N GLY A 416 15.57 23.75 -9.56
CA GLY A 416 16.58 24.14 -8.58
C GLY A 416 17.26 22.92 -7.95
N PHE A 417 16.49 21.87 -7.65
CA PHE A 417 17.04 20.64 -7.08
C PHE A 417 17.93 19.88 -8.05
N ALA A 418 17.56 19.82 -9.33
CA ALA A 418 18.43 19.28 -10.36
C ALA A 418 19.76 20.06 -10.45
N LYS A 419 19.73 21.40 -10.38
CA LYS A 419 20.94 22.24 -10.40
C LYS A 419 21.83 22.00 -9.19
N ASP A 420 21.24 21.90 -8.00
CA ASP A 420 22.00 21.70 -6.76
C ASP A 420 22.64 20.31 -6.70
N ILE A 421 21.92 19.26 -7.13
CA ILE A 421 22.49 17.90 -7.24
C ILE A 421 23.72 17.93 -8.15
N LEU A 422 23.66 18.61 -9.29
CA LEU A 422 24.79 18.66 -10.25
C LEU A 422 26.01 19.40 -9.71
N GLN A 423 25.81 20.35 -8.79
CA GLN A 423 26.88 21.07 -8.10
C GLN A 423 27.42 20.33 -6.87
N TYR A 424 26.75 19.24 -6.46
CA TYR A 424 27.16 18.47 -5.29
C TYR A 424 28.55 17.85 -5.48
N HIS A 425 29.38 17.97 -4.45
CA HIS A 425 30.82 17.67 -4.49
C HIS A 425 31.13 16.18 -4.70
N ASP A 426 30.31 15.28 -4.14
CA ASP A 426 30.49 13.84 -4.31
C ASP A 426 29.89 13.37 -5.64
N GLU A 427 30.76 12.95 -6.56
CA GLU A 427 30.37 12.50 -7.89
C GLU A 427 29.44 11.28 -7.88
N SER A 428 29.63 10.35 -6.93
CA SER A 428 28.85 9.12 -6.84
C SER A 428 27.42 9.42 -6.42
N ILE A 429 27.26 10.26 -5.39
CA ILE A 429 25.97 10.73 -4.90
C ILE A 429 25.27 11.57 -5.97
N ARG A 430 25.98 12.55 -6.55
CA ARG A 430 25.48 13.38 -7.65
C ARG A 430 24.92 12.54 -8.78
N LYS A 431 25.70 11.59 -9.32
CA LYS A 431 25.29 10.76 -10.47
C LYS A 431 24.07 9.90 -10.11
N ALA A 432 24.07 9.30 -8.93
CA ALA A 432 22.98 8.43 -8.49
C ALA A 432 21.67 9.21 -8.26
N CYS A 433 21.74 10.34 -7.57
CA CYS A 433 20.60 11.21 -7.29
C CYS A 433 20.05 11.84 -8.57
N PHE A 434 20.92 12.39 -9.43
CA PHE A 434 20.48 13.00 -10.69
C PHE A 434 19.82 11.98 -11.63
N THR A 435 20.40 10.78 -11.76
CA THR A 435 19.82 9.71 -12.57
C THR A 435 18.44 9.28 -12.06
N THR A 436 18.22 9.39 -10.75
CA THR A 436 16.93 9.13 -10.13
C THR A 436 15.97 10.27 -10.46
N LEU A 437 16.29 11.51 -10.06
CA LEU A 437 15.44 12.69 -10.26
C LEU A 437 15.08 12.94 -11.73
N SER A 438 16.00 12.72 -12.68
CA SER A 438 15.75 12.97 -14.10
C SER A 438 14.67 12.08 -14.72
N ARG A 439 14.30 10.99 -14.03
CA ARG A 439 13.15 10.14 -14.39
C ARG A 439 11.83 10.63 -13.80
N HIS A 440 11.81 11.80 -13.16
CA HIS A 440 10.65 12.35 -12.47
C HIS A 440 10.45 13.86 -12.69
N PHE A 441 10.95 14.44 -13.79
CA PHE A 441 10.66 15.83 -14.18
C PHE A 441 9.24 15.99 -14.74
N TRP A 442 8.22 15.79 -13.89
CA TRP A 442 6.81 15.96 -14.24
C TRP A 442 6.41 17.43 -14.23
N TYR A 443 6.84 18.19 -13.21
CA TYR A 443 6.45 19.60 -13.03
C TYR A 443 7.21 20.58 -13.94
N LEU A 444 8.14 20.08 -14.75
CA LEU A 444 8.79 20.82 -15.83
C LEU A 444 8.18 20.51 -17.21
N SER A 445 7.10 19.73 -17.26
CA SER A 445 6.34 19.51 -18.50
C SER A 445 5.61 20.77 -18.94
N GLU A 446 5.30 20.86 -20.24
CA GLU A 446 4.52 21.95 -20.81
C GLU A 446 3.18 22.13 -20.09
N ASP A 447 2.55 21.05 -19.63
CA ASP A 447 1.27 21.12 -18.92
C ASP A 447 1.41 21.75 -17.52
N LEU A 448 2.47 21.41 -16.78
CA LEU A 448 2.59 21.76 -15.35
C LEU A 448 3.45 22.98 -15.06
N ILE A 449 4.27 23.44 -16.00
CA ILE A 449 5.13 24.61 -15.82
C ILE A 449 4.34 25.88 -15.48
N GLY A 450 3.07 25.97 -15.93
CA GLY A 450 2.16 27.08 -15.61
C GLY A 450 1.93 27.31 -14.12
N LEU A 451 2.14 26.28 -13.28
CA LEU A 451 2.09 26.41 -11.81
C LEU A 451 3.07 27.46 -11.27
N SER A 452 4.20 27.67 -11.96
CA SER A 452 5.24 28.61 -11.53
C SER A 452 4.79 30.08 -11.58
N LEU A 453 3.74 30.43 -12.34
CA LEU A 453 3.17 31.79 -12.33
C LEU A 453 2.60 32.18 -10.95
N PHE A 454 2.24 31.19 -10.15
CA PHE A 454 1.69 31.33 -8.80
C PHE A 454 2.76 31.21 -7.71
N ASP A 455 4.04 31.02 -8.07
CA ASP A 455 5.14 31.10 -7.12
C ASP A 455 5.41 32.58 -6.81
N SER A 456 5.26 32.97 -5.54
CA SER A 456 5.51 34.33 -5.07
C SER A 456 7.01 34.69 -5.06
N ARG A 457 7.89 33.70 -5.07
CA ARG A 457 9.36 33.86 -5.06
C ARG A 457 9.92 34.12 -6.45
N LEU A 458 9.15 33.84 -7.50
CA LEU A 458 9.62 33.96 -8.88
C LEU A 458 9.69 35.43 -9.32
N PRO A 459 10.80 35.89 -9.91
CA PRO A 459 10.94 37.25 -10.41
C PRO A 459 9.85 37.62 -11.42
N VAL A 460 9.46 38.89 -11.43
CA VAL A 460 8.49 39.43 -12.40
C VAL A 460 8.95 39.21 -13.85
N SER A 461 10.26 39.32 -14.12
CA SER A 461 10.84 39.06 -15.45
C SER A 461 10.56 37.64 -15.93
N ASP A 462 10.67 36.66 -15.04
CA ASP A 462 10.49 35.25 -15.38
C ASP A 462 9.01 34.95 -15.59
N LYS A 463 8.13 35.54 -14.76
CA LYS A 463 6.67 35.49 -14.97
C LYS A 463 6.29 36.08 -16.33
N GLN A 464 6.86 37.22 -16.69
CA GLN A 464 6.64 37.83 -18.01
C GLN A 464 7.12 36.92 -19.13
N ALA A 465 8.31 36.32 -19.02
CA ALA A 465 8.84 35.41 -20.03
C ALA A 465 8.00 34.14 -20.18
N ILE A 466 7.51 33.56 -19.07
CA ILE A 466 6.58 32.41 -19.11
C ILE A 466 5.27 32.81 -19.80
N VAL A 467 4.69 33.97 -19.47
CA VAL A 467 3.48 34.47 -20.13
C VAL A 467 3.71 34.68 -21.62
N GLN A 468 4.84 35.24 -22.03
CA GLN A 468 5.19 35.38 -23.44
C GLN A 468 5.23 34.03 -24.15
N ALA A 469 5.91 33.03 -23.57
CA ALA A 469 5.97 31.69 -24.13
C ALA A 469 4.58 31.03 -24.21
N ILE A 470 3.72 31.22 -23.20
CA ILE A 470 2.33 30.75 -23.20
C ILE A 470 1.51 31.37 -24.34
N LEU A 471 1.75 32.64 -24.67
CA LEU A 471 0.96 33.34 -25.69
C LEU A 471 1.47 33.08 -27.13
N TYR A 472 2.78 32.89 -27.30
CA TYR A 472 3.42 32.94 -28.62
C TYR A 472 4.13 31.65 -29.04
N ASP A 473 4.60 30.83 -28.09
CA ASP A 473 5.38 29.63 -28.43
C ASP A 473 4.47 28.42 -28.60
N GLU A 474 4.50 27.80 -29.78
CA GLU A 474 3.76 26.58 -30.06
C GLU A 474 4.29 25.42 -29.22
N GLY A 475 3.38 24.65 -28.64
CA GLY A 475 3.72 23.45 -27.89
C GLY A 475 3.91 22.23 -28.78
N ALA A 476 4.42 21.13 -28.20
CA ALA A 476 4.46 19.85 -28.90
C ALA A 476 3.04 19.34 -29.20
N GLU A 477 2.87 18.66 -30.35
CA GLU A 477 1.59 18.01 -30.72
C GLU A 477 1.21 16.94 -29.69
N GLU A 478 2.20 16.11 -29.31
CA GLU A 478 2.10 15.13 -28.23
C GLU A 478 3.12 15.47 -27.12
N PRO A 479 2.78 16.36 -26.17
CA PRO A 479 3.72 16.78 -25.15
C PRO A 479 4.05 15.63 -24.20
N ALA A 480 5.33 15.50 -23.88
CA ALA A 480 5.78 14.49 -22.94
C ALA A 480 5.32 14.86 -21.53
N LYS A 481 4.52 13.98 -20.89
CA LYS A 481 4.09 14.13 -19.49
C LYS A 481 5.27 14.26 -18.50
N ARG A 482 6.40 13.70 -18.88
CA ARG A 482 7.68 13.78 -18.17
C ARG A 482 8.76 14.14 -19.16
N ILE A 483 9.45 15.24 -18.92
CA ILE A 483 10.52 15.69 -19.81
C ILE A 483 11.81 14.87 -19.58
N ASN A 484 12.59 14.72 -20.64
CA ASN A 484 13.96 14.23 -20.54
C ASN A 484 14.91 15.43 -20.65
N LEU A 485 15.48 15.84 -19.52
CA LEU A 485 16.42 16.95 -19.45
C LEU A 485 17.82 16.41 -19.11
N PRO A 486 18.74 16.30 -20.08
CA PRO A 486 20.10 15.83 -19.84
C PRO A 486 20.87 16.72 -18.88
N SER A 487 21.75 16.12 -18.08
CA SER A 487 22.60 16.84 -17.11
C SER A 487 23.37 18.03 -17.69
N SER A 488 23.77 17.96 -18.97
CA SER A 488 24.48 19.04 -19.67
C SER A 488 23.61 20.28 -19.93
N GLN A 489 22.29 20.13 -20.00
CA GLN A 489 21.35 21.21 -20.31
C GLN A 489 20.77 21.87 -19.05
N VAL A 490 20.72 21.13 -17.93
CA VAL A 490 20.16 21.60 -16.65
C VAL A 490 20.75 22.94 -16.17
N PRO A 491 22.08 23.19 -16.22
CA PRO A 491 22.63 24.46 -15.75
C PRO A 491 22.09 25.68 -16.49
N ALA A 492 21.88 25.55 -17.80
CA ALA A 492 21.39 26.63 -18.68
C ALA A 492 19.86 26.73 -18.71
N ALA A 493 19.15 25.68 -18.30
CA ALA A 493 17.69 25.66 -18.31
C ALA A 493 17.07 26.70 -17.37
N THR A 494 15.98 27.32 -17.82
CA THR A 494 15.19 28.29 -17.06
C THR A 494 13.72 27.87 -17.08
N LEU A 495 12.91 28.31 -16.11
CA LEU A 495 11.48 27.96 -16.11
C LEU A 495 10.75 28.40 -17.40
N PRO A 496 11.00 29.61 -17.94
CA PRO A 496 10.40 30.01 -19.22
C PRO A 496 10.69 29.05 -20.38
N SER A 497 11.84 28.36 -20.41
CA SER A 497 12.17 27.46 -21.53
C SER A 497 11.31 26.20 -21.63
N PHE A 498 10.47 25.92 -20.62
CA PHE A 498 9.55 24.79 -20.62
C PHE A 498 8.10 25.22 -20.92
N ALA A 499 7.81 26.51 -20.91
CA ALA A 499 6.47 27.04 -21.13
C ALA A 499 6.19 27.15 -22.63
N THR A 500 4.96 26.78 -23.00
CA THR A 500 4.39 26.91 -24.35
C THR A 500 2.90 27.18 -24.22
N LYS A 501 2.19 27.34 -25.35
CA LYS A 501 0.72 27.37 -25.39
C LYS A 501 0.05 26.19 -24.68
N ASN A 502 0.71 25.01 -24.64
CA ASN A 502 0.16 23.84 -23.93
C ASN A 502 0.04 24.06 -22.42
N SER A 503 0.75 25.02 -21.82
CA SER A 503 0.59 25.36 -20.40
C SER A 503 -0.82 25.85 -20.05
N LEU A 504 -1.59 26.31 -21.05
CA LEU A 504 -3.00 26.67 -20.86
C LEU A 504 -3.89 25.47 -20.58
N ARG A 505 -3.49 24.25 -20.96
CA ARG A 505 -4.26 23.02 -20.70
C ARG A 505 -4.51 22.79 -19.22
N LEU A 506 -3.56 23.16 -18.36
CA LEU A 506 -3.75 23.14 -16.91
C LEU A 506 -4.82 24.14 -16.48
N PHE A 507 -4.82 25.34 -17.05
CA PHE A 507 -5.80 26.38 -16.70
C PHE A 507 -7.19 26.01 -17.18
N GLU A 508 -7.31 25.47 -18.40
CA GLU A 508 -8.54 24.90 -18.93
C GLU A 508 -9.07 23.76 -18.06
N ALA A 509 -8.20 22.82 -17.68
CA ALA A 509 -8.59 21.69 -16.84
C ALA A 509 -9.08 22.12 -15.44
N LEU A 510 -8.54 23.21 -14.90
CA LEU A 510 -8.90 23.72 -13.58
C LEU A 510 -9.94 24.84 -13.61
N ASP A 511 -10.48 25.17 -14.79
CA ASP A 511 -11.38 26.31 -14.99
C ASP A 511 -10.80 27.62 -14.41
N ILE A 512 -9.53 27.86 -14.72
CA ILE A 512 -8.82 29.10 -14.36
C ILE A 512 -9.00 30.11 -15.48
N LYS A 513 -9.59 31.26 -15.14
CA LYS A 513 -9.68 32.40 -16.04
C LYS A 513 -8.30 33.00 -16.30
N THR A 514 -8.02 33.31 -17.56
CA THR A 514 -6.69 33.74 -18.03
C THR A 514 -6.57 35.25 -18.24
N ASP A 515 -7.57 36.04 -17.84
CA ASP A 515 -7.59 37.50 -18.03
C ASP A 515 -6.33 38.19 -17.46
N PHE A 516 -5.86 37.71 -16.30
CA PHE A 516 -4.66 38.23 -15.65
C PHE A 516 -3.40 38.11 -16.51
N LEU A 517 -3.32 37.16 -17.45
CA LEU A 517 -2.15 37.00 -18.33
C LEU A 517 -1.92 38.24 -19.22
N SER A 518 -2.96 39.04 -19.47
CA SER A 518 -2.85 40.30 -20.22
C SER A 518 -2.36 41.48 -19.35
N ALA A 519 -2.45 41.35 -18.02
CA ALA A 519 -2.07 42.37 -17.07
C ALA A 519 -0.57 42.26 -16.69
N ASN A 520 -0.02 43.34 -16.15
CA ASN A 520 1.35 43.33 -15.64
C ASN A 520 1.43 42.42 -14.39
N PRO A 521 2.39 41.48 -14.30
CA PRO A 521 2.48 40.58 -13.14
C PRO A 521 2.64 41.23 -11.77
N ARG A 522 3.06 42.50 -11.73
CA ARG A 522 3.10 43.29 -10.48
C ARG A 522 1.73 43.63 -9.91
N LYS A 523 0.69 43.58 -10.73
CA LYS A 523 -0.69 43.93 -10.38
C LYS A 523 -1.61 42.73 -10.28
N TRP A 524 -1.11 41.52 -10.52
CA TRP A 524 -1.93 40.31 -10.51
C TRP A 524 -2.68 40.09 -9.19
N GLN A 525 -2.13 40.52 -8.06
CA GLN A 525 -2.75 40.42 -6.75
C GLN A 525 -4.00 41.31 -6.62
N GLU A 526 -4.16 42.30 -7.50
CA GLU A 526 -5.33 43.16 -7.61
C GLU A 526 -6.37 42.58 -8.61
N GLU A 527 -5.96 41.61 -9.44
CA GLU A 527 -6.81 40.98 -10.44
C GLU A 527 -7.61 39.82 -9.83
N GLU A 528 -8.95 39.91 -9.91
CA GLU A 528 -9.85 38.88 -9.36
C GLU A 528 -9.57 37.49 -9.96
N SER A 529 -9.30 37.42 -11.27
CA SER A 529 -9.01 36.17 -11.98
C SER A 529 -7.74 35.49 -11.45
N TYR A 530 -6.70 36.24 -11.09
CA TYR A 530 -5.48 35.69 -10.51
C TYR A 530 -5.67 35.25 -9.06
N VAL A 531 -6.34 36.06 -8.24
CA VAL A 531 -6.63 35.71 -6.84
C VAL A 531 -7.43 34.41 -6.77
N GLU A 532 -8.40 34.25 -7.65
CA GLU A 532 -9.22 33.04 -7.73
C GLU A 532 -8.43 31.84 -8.28
N ALA A 533 -7.52 32.07 -9.24
CA ALA A 533 -6.59 31.06 -9.71
C ALA A 533 -5.65 30.58 -8.59
N CYS A 534 -5.11 31.47 -7.76
CA CYS A 534 -4.30 31.10 -6.59
C CYS A 534 -5.05 30.14 -5.66
N ARG A 535 -6.33 30.43 -5.35
CA ARG A 535 -7.16 29.54 -4.50
C ARG A 535 -7.31 28.14 -5.11
N ARG A 536 -7.56 28.04 -6.42
CA ARG A 536 -7.64 26.76 -7.13
C ARG A 536 -6.31 26.00 -7.06
N ILE A 537 -5.20 26.68 -7.31
CA ILE A 537 -3.86 26.07 -7.28
C ILE A 537 -3.49 25.62 -5.85
N GLU A 538 -3.78 26.41 -4.82
CA GLU A 538 -3.56 26.04 -3.41
C GLU A 538 -4.40 24.83 -2.98
N GLY A 539 -5.57 24.65 -3.59
CA GLY A 539 -6.43 23.48 -3.39
C GLY A 539 -5.89 22.20 -4.03
N LEU A 540 -4.94 22.27 -4.96
CA LEU A 540 -4.35 21.08 -5.58
C LEU A 540 -3.55 20.29 -4.57
N ARG A 541 -3.66 18.97 -4.67
CA ARG A 541 -2.86 18.03 -3.88
C ARG A 541 -1.84 17.39 -4.80
N VAL A 542 -0.57 17.70 -4.53
CA VAL A 542 0.62 17.19 -5.24
C VAL A 542 1.43 16.19 -4.41
N VAL A 543 0.87 15.79 -3.25
CA VAL A 543 1.38 14.75 -2.35
C VAL A 543 0.25 13.80 -1.99
N ASN A 544 0.62 12.55 -1.67
CA ASN A 544 -0.33 11.46 -1.50
C ASN A 544 -0.50 10.96 -0.05
N ASP A 545 0.10 11.64 0.95
CA ASP A 545 0.08 11.28 2.39
C ASP A 545 -1.32 11.00 2.97
N THR A 546 -2.36 11.49 2.30
CA THR A 546 -3.75 11.26 2.71
C THR A 546 -4.20 9.82 2.44
N ALA A 547 -3.72 9.21 1.37
CA ALA A 547 -3.96 7.80 1.10
C ALA A 547 -3.37 6.93 2.23
N GLU A 548 -2.16 7.25 2.71
CA GLU A 548 -1.57 6.61 3.90
C GLU A 548 -2.48 6.69 5.13
N ARG A 549 -3.09 7.86 5.39
CA ARG A 549 -4.05 8.04 6.49
C ARG A 549 -5.30 7.16 6.31
N GLY A 550 -5.83 7.05 5.10
CA GLY A 550 -6.95 6.16 4.77
C GLY A 550 -6.62 4.68 5.00
N VAL A 551 -5.38 4.30 4.71
CA VAL A 551 -4.87 2.95 4.96
C VAL A 551 -4.62 2.69 6.46
N ALA A 552 -4.06 3.65 7.18
CA ALA A 552 -3.93 3.56 8.64
C ALA A 552 -5.30 3.48 9.33
N LEU A 553 -6.31 4.17 8.79
CA LEU A 553 -7.68 4.08 9.25
C LEU A 553 -8.22 2.65 9.06
N ILE A 554 -8.13 2.06 7.87
CA ILE A 554 -8.61 0.68 7.69
C ILE A 554 -7.81 -0.30 8.54
N GLN A 555 -6.50 -0.14 8.70
CA GLN A 555 -5.69 -0.96 9.62
C GLN A 555 -6.20 -0.89 11.06
N SER A 556 -6.57 0.31 11.52
CA SER A 556 -7.06 0.51 12.89
C SER A 556 -8.41 -0.17 13.12
N PHE A 557 -9.27 -0.23 12.10
CA PHE A 557 -10.62 -0.80 12.19
C PHE A 557 -10.75 -2.20 11.59
N ASN A 558 -9.68 -2.72 10.98
CA ASN A 558 -9.64 -4.06 10.41
C ASN A 558 -10.10 -5.06 11.47
N LEU A 559 -11.24 -5.69 11.18
CA LEU A 559 -11.82 -6.80 11.94
C LEU A 559 -12.31 -6.45 13.36
N ARG A 560 -12.28 -5.17 13.76
CA ARG A 560 -12.85 -4.74 15.04
C ARG A 560 -14.38 -4.81 15.09
N LEU A 561 -15.05 -4.64 13.93
CA LEU A 561 -16.51 -4.50 13.85
C LEU A 561 -17.15 -5.42 12.80
N THR A 562 -16.52 -5.62 11.63
CA THR A 562 -17.09 -6.48 10.57
C THR A 562 -16.03 -7.19 9.73
N LYS A 563 -16.37 -8.41 9.29
CA LYS A 563 -15.60 -9.23 8.34
C LYS A 563 -16.04 -9.03 6.89
N ASP A 564 -17.25 -8.53 6.68
CA ASP A 564 -17.82 -8.26 5.36
C ASP A 564 -17.16 -7.03 4.70
N GLU A 565 -16.78 -7.14 3.43
CA GLU A 565 -16.05 -6.07 2.72
C GLU A 565 -16.94 -4.86 2.40
N GLU A 566 -18.20 -5.07 2.02
CA GLU A 566 -19.14 -3.97 1.72
C GLU A 566 -19.44 -3.17 2.99
N GLN A 567 -19.81 -3.85 4.07
CA GLN A 567 -20.02 -3.22 5.38
C GLN A 567 -18.77 -2.48 5.87
N ARG A 568 -17.57 -2.97 5.54
CA ARG A 568 -16.32 -2.29 5.89
C ARG A 568 -16.17 -0.96 5.15
N GLN A 569 -16.55 -0.89 3.87
CA GLN A 569 -16.54 0.38 3.15
C GLN A 569 -17.51 1.39 3.79
N PHE A 570 -18.74 0.96 4.14
CA PHE A 570 -19.70 1.82 4.85
C PHE A 570 -19.20 2.27 6.23
N LEU A 571 -18.55 1.37 6.97
CA LEU A 571 -17.96 1.71 8.26
C LEU A 571 -16.91 2.83 8.14
N LEU A 572 -16.06 2.78 7.11
CA LEU A 572 -15.05 3.83 6.88
C LEU A 572 -15.70 5.19 6.66
N GLN A 573 -16.81 5.24 5.92
CA GLN A 573 -17.58 6.47 5.71
C GLN A 573 -18.15 7.03 7.02
N VAL A 574 -18.67 6.16 7.89
CA VAL A 574 -19.19 6.56 9.21
C VAL A 574 -18.08 7.07 10.11
N VAL A 575 -16.91 6.39 10.12
CA VAL A 575 -15.78 6.81 10.96
C VAL A 575 -15.18 8.12 10.47
N GLU A 576 -15.03 8.31 9.16
CA GLU A 576 -14.59 9.57 8.58
C GLU A 576 -15.55 10.71 8.97
N ALA A 577 -16.86 10.54 8.76
CA ALA A 577 -17.86 11.54 9.13
C ALA A 577 -17.83 11.86 10.65
N HIS A 578 -17.69 10.84 11.50
CA HIS A 578 -17.55 11.04 12.93
C HIS A 578 -16.26 11.79 13.30
N ARG A 579 -15.14 11.52 12.63
CA ARG A 579 -13.86 12.24 12.86
C ARG A 579 -13.92 13.71 12.44
N HIS A 580 -14.71 14.04 11.40
CA HIS A 580 -14.97 15.44 11.06
C HIS A 580 -15.79 16.15 12.14
N GLN A 581 -16.82 15.49 12.67
CA GLN A 581 -17.65 16.05 13.74
C GLN A 581 -16.92 16.11 15.09
N GLN A 582 -15.99 15.18 15.32
CA GLN A 582 -15.21 15.05 16.55
C GLN A 582 -13.74 14.76 16.22
N PRO A 583 -12.90 15.80 16.06
CA PRO A 583 -11.49 15.65 15.71
C PRO A 583 -10.66 14.92 16.79
N GLY A 584 -11.12 14.92 18.03
CA GLY A 584 -10.44 14.30 19.15
C GLY A 584 -10.57 12.77 19.17
N THR A 585 -9.44 12.07 19.23
CA THR A 585 -9.38 10.60 19.31
C THR A 585 -9.49 10.04 20.73
N SER A 586 -9.68 10.92 21.73
CA SER A 586 -9.70 10.54 23.14
C SER A 586 -11.11 10.23 23.64
N LYS A 587 -11.23 9.36 24.65
CA LYS A 587 -12.52 9.13 25.33
C LYS A 587 -13.06 10.39 26.02
N ALA A 588 -12.20 11.36 26.31
CA ALA A 588 -12.55 12.63 26.93
C ALA A 588 -13.18 13.65 25.95
N SER A 589 -12.96 13.48 24.64
CA SER A 589 -13.56 14.31 23.60
C SER A 589 -14.94 13.83 23.15
N LEU A 590 -15.41 12.69 23.65
CA LEU A 590 -16.77 12.21 23.40
C LEU A 590 -17.77 12.98 24.27
N PRO A 591 -18.86 13.54 23.70
CA PRO A 591 -19.92 14.15 24.48
C PRO A 591 -20.50 13.12 25.47
N ARG A 592 -20.59 13.48 26.75
CA ARG A 592 -21.26 12.64 27.74
C ARG A 592 -22.71 12.46 27.31
N PRO A 593 -23.25 11.23 27.28
CA PRO A 593 -24.65 11.03 26.95
C PRO A 593 -25.50 11.85 27.92
N SER A 594 -26.35 12.72 27.38
CA SER A 594 -27.36 13.41 28.17
C SER A 594 -28.23 12.34 28.83
N ARG A 595 -28.32 12.36 30.17
CA ARG A 595 -29.27 11.53 30.90
C ARG A 595 -30.66 11.85 30.33
N PRO A 596 -31.44 10.85 29.89
CA PRO A 596 -32.84 11.10 29.56
C PRO A 596 -33.54 11.63 30.82
N GLN A 597 -34.23 12.76 30.69
CA GLN A 597 -35.11 13.31 31.71
C GLN A 597 -36.41 12.50 31.77
#